data_AF-A0A091DJJ7-F1
#
_entry.id   AF-A0A091DJJ7-F1
#
_cell.length_a   1.000
_cell.length_b   1.000
_cell.length_c   1.000
_cell.angle_alpha   90.00
_cell.angle_beta   90.00
_cell.angle_gamma   90.00
#
_symmetry.space_group_name_H-M   'P 1'
#
loop_
_entity.id
_entity.type
_entity.pdbx_description
1 polymer ?
#
loop_
_entity_poly.entity_id
_entity_poly.type
_entity_poly.pdbx_seq_one_letter_code
_entity_poly.pdbx_strand_id
1 'polypeptide(L)'
;MDIITICRDKLPNFKEKIQIFYTEHLHLDEEIRYILDGSGYFDIRDKDDRWIRISMEKGDMITLPAGIYHRFTLDEKNYVKAMRLFVGEPVWTAYNRPAEHFSARKQYVKFLEQTV
;
A
#
# COMPACT_ATOMS: atom_id res chain seq x y z
N MET A 1 -6.97 6.01 -13.49
CA MET A 1 -7.68 5.46 -12.32
C MET A 1 -8.30 4.12 -12.69
N ASP A 2 -8.48 3.23 -11.72
CA ASP A 2 -9.31 2.03 -11.89
C ASP A 2 -9.92 1.56 -10.55
N ILE A 3 -10.71 0.48 -10.59
CA ILE A 3 -11.37 -0.10 -9.41
C ILE A 3 -10.92 -1.56 -9.28
N ILE A 4 -10.48 -1.93 -8.09
CA ILE A 4 -10.18 -3.31 -7.72
C ILE A 4 -11.19 -3.79 -6.66
N THR A 5 -11.63 -5.05 -6.78
CA THR A 5 -12.38 -5.73 -5.72
C THR A 5 -11.54 -6.91 -5.25
N ILE A 6 -11.10 -6.87 -4.00
CA ILE A 6 -10.31 -7.92 -3.37
C ILE A 6 -11.26 -8.77 -2.54
N CYS A 7 -11.60 -9.92 -3.09
CA CYS A 7 -12.42 -10.95 -2.47
C CYS A 7 -12.04 -12.29 -3.10
N ARG A 8 -12.10 -13.37 -2.31
CA ARG A 8 -11.70 -14.72 -2.74
C ARG A 8 -12.31 -15.14 -4.08
N ASP A 9 -13.56 -14.81 -4.31
CA ASP A 9 -14.31 -15.27 -5.48
C ASP A 9 -14.24 -14.29 -6.67
N LYS A 10 -13.77 -13.06 -6.45
CA LYS A 10 -13.80 -11.98 -7.46
C LYS A 10 -12.42 -11.58 -7.98
N LEU A 11 -11.36 -11.85 -7.24
CA LEU A 11 -10.00 -11.50 -7.63
C LEU A 11 -9.29 -12.70 -8.27
N PRO A 12 -8.91 -12.63 -9.56
CA PRO A 12 -8.07 -13.65 -10.18
C PRO A 12 -6.74 -13.81 -9.43
N ASN A 13 -6.27 -15.06 -9.28
CA ASN A 13 -5.06 -15.39 -8.54
C ASN A 13 -5.04 -14.83 -7.10
N PHE A 14 -6.20 -14.79 -6.43
CA PHE A 14 -6.39 -14.20 -5.11
C PHE A 14 -5.27 -14.53 -4.12
N LYS A 15 -4.91 -15.81 -3.96
CA LYS A 15 -3.87 -16.25 -3.00
C LYS A 15 -2.50 -15.62 -3.30
N GLU A 16 -2.11 -15.60 -4.56
CA GLU A 16 -0.84 -15.00 -4.99
C GLU A 16 -0.86 -13.49 -4.79
N LYS A 17 -1.97 -12.83 -5.17
CA LYS A 17 -2.13 -11.38 -5.01
C LYS A 17 -2.10 -10.94 -3.55
N ILE A 18 -2.82 -11.63 -2.66
CA ILE A 18 -2.78 -11.34 -1.21
C ILE A 18 -1.35 -11.53 -0.66
N GLN A 19 -0.62 -12.56 -1.11
CA GLN A 19 0.76 -12.75 -0.69
C GLN A 19 1.67 -11.59 -1.14
N ILE A 20 1.51 -11.12 -2.38
CA ILE A 20 2.24 -9.95 -2.90
C ILE A 20 1.91 -8.70 -2.07
N PHE A 21 0.63 -8.43 -1.84
CA PHE A 21 0.18 -7.25 -1.08
C PHE A 21 0.68 -7.26 0.37
N TYR A 22 0.76 -8.44 1.00
CA TYR A 22 1.16 -8.55 2.40
C TYR A 22 2.67 -8.65 2.61
N THR A 23 3.43 -9.03 1.59
CA THR A 23 4.89 -9.01 1.66
C THR A 23 5.35 -7.56 1.79
N GLU A 24 6.20 -7.23 2.77
CA GLU A 24 6.69 -5.85 2.96
C GLU A 24 7.42 -5.34 1.71
N HIS A 25 6.95 -4.23 1.15
CA HIS A 25 7.45 -3.66 -0.09
C HIS A 25 7.40 -2.13 -0.10
N LEU A 26 7.98 -1.55 -1.14
CA LEU A 26 7.83 -0.14 -1.50
C LEU A 26 7.48 0.01 -2.98
N HIS A 27 7.01 1.20 -3.33
CA HIS A 27 6.81 1.67 -4.70
C HIS A 27 7.69 2.88 -4.99
N LEU A 28 7.97 3.11 -6.28
CA LEU A 28 8.73 4.28 -6.75
C LEU A 28 7.84 5.51 -6.97
N ASP A 29 6.53 5.29 -6.97
CA ASP A 29 5.47 6.28 -7.06
C ASP A 29 4.57 6.19 -5.82
N GLU A 30 3.65 7.14 -5.66
CA GLU A 30 2.66 7.13 -4.59
C GLU A 30 1.67 5.95 -4.73
N GLU A 31 1.32 5.34 -3.59
CA GLU A 31 0.23 4.37 -3.51
C GLU A 31 -1.03 5.07 -2.97
N ILE A 32 -1.95 5.40 -3.88
CA ILE A 32 -3.19 6.11 -3.54
C ILE A 32 -4.37 5.14 -3.59
N ARG A 33 -5.14 5.09 -2.50
CA ARG A 33 -6.29 4.19 -2.33
C ARG A 33 -7.46 4.93 -1.73
N TYR A 34 -8.63 4.76 -2.34
CA TYR A 34 -9.90 5.24 -1.81
C TYR A 34 -10.86 4.06 -1.64
N ILE A 35 -11.29 3.79 -0.41
CA ILE A 35 -12.12 2.62 -0.10
C ILE A 35 -13.58 2.94 -0.42
N LEU A 36 -14.11 2.22 -1.42
CA LEU A 36 -15.49 2.35 -1.89
C LEU A 36 -16.46 1.47 -1.09
N ASP A 37 -15.97 0.33 -0.60
CA ASP A 37 -16.73 -0.62 0.22
C ASP A 37 -15.80 -1.59 0.97
N GLY A 38 -16.30 -2.21 2.04
CA GLY A 38 -15.50 -3.12 2.88
C GLY A 38 -14.42 -2.41 3.69
N SER A 39 -13.37 -3.16 4.05
CA SER A 39 -12.29 -2.66 4.91
C SER A 39 -11.01 -3.49 4.80
N GLY A 40 -9.91 -2.93 5.31
CA GLY A 40 -8.61 -3.60 5.36
C GLY A 40 -7.57 -2.78 6.12
N TYR A 41 -6.36 -3.31 6.21
CA TYR A 41 -5.25 -2.71 6.93
C TYR A 41 -4.10 -2.36 5.98
N PHE A 42 -3.61 -1.12 6.08
CA PHE A 42 -2.28 -0.76 5.62
C PHE A 42 -1.36 -0.72 6.83
N ASP A 43 -0.34 -1.56 6.85
CA ASP A 43 0.73 -1.46 7.82
C ASP A 43 1.88 -0.65 7.20
N ILE A 44 2.40 0.35 7.92
CA ILE A 44 3.55 1.17 7.50
C ILE A 44 4.65 1.13 8.57
N ARG A 45 5.90 1.41 8.17
CA ARG A 45 7.01 1.59 9.12
C ARG A 45 7.06 3.02 9.67
N ASP A 46 7.16 3.17 10.99
CA ASP A 46 7.48 4.44 11.63
C ASP A 46 8.98 4.79 11.50
N LYS A 47 9.42 5.90 12.10
CA LYS A 47 10.84 6.33 12.08
C LYS A 47 11.78 5.34 12.80
N ASP A 48 11.26 4.57 13.76
CA ASP A 48 12.00 3.54 14.50
C ASP A 48 11.87 2.16 13.83
N ASP A 49 11.37 2.11 12.60
CA ASP A 49 11.12 0.89 11.84
C ASP A 49 10.14 -0.08 12.51
N ARG A 50 9.20 0.42 13.32
CA ARG A 50 8.11 -0.36 13.92
C ARG A 50 6.86 -0.30 13.05
N TRP A 51 6.06 -1.36 13.08
CA TRP A 51 4.79 -1.38 12.36
C TRP A 51 3.73 -0.49 13.04
N ILE A 52 3.15 0.41 12.26
CA ILE A 52 1.90 1.10 12.57
C ILE A 52 0.82 0.52 11.66
N ARG A 53 -0.29 0.08 12.25
CA ARG A 53 -1.46 -0.41 11.51
C ARG A 53 -2.48 0.72 11.33
N ILE A 54 -2.84 0.97 10.08
CA ILE A 54 -3.87 1.93 9.69
C ILE A 54 -5.10 1.11 9.25
N SER A 55 -6.19 1.20 10.01
CA SER A 55 -7.49 0.63 9.60
C SER A 55 -8.14 1.56 8.61
N MET A 56 -8.48 1.03 7.44
CA MET A 56 -9.15 1.76 6.37
C MET A 56 -10.53 1.16 6.15
N GLU A 57 -11.55 1.99 6.17
CA GLU A 57 -12.95 1.63 5.94
C GLU A 57 -13.56 2.46 4.81
N LYS A 58 -14.79 2.14 4.43
CA LYS A 58 -15.53 2.85 3.38
C LYS A 58 -15.54 4.37 3.62
N GLY A 59 -15.12 5.11 2.60
CA GLY A 59 -15.02 6.58 2.65
C GLY A 59 -13.61 7.08 2.95
N ASP A 60 -12.71 6.23 3.44
CA ASP A 60 -11.34 6.62 3.72
C ASP A 60 -10.50 6.65 2.44
N MET A 61 -9.70 7.71 2.30
CA MET A 61 -8.68 7.84 1.26
C MET A 61 -7.31 8.02 1.90
N ILE A 62 -6.33 7.27 1.41
CA ILE A 62 -4.94 7.35 1.86
C ILE A 62 -4.00 7.48 0.66
N THR A 63 -2.94 8.25 0.87
CA THR A 63 -1.76 8.29 0.00
C THR A 63 -0.56 7.83 0.81
N LEU A 64 0.06 6.73 0.39
CA LEU A 64 1.35 6.30 0.90
C LEU A 64 2.46 6.88 -0.01
N PRO A 65 3.43 7.64 0.53
CA PRO A 65 4.43 8.29 -0.29
C PRO A 65 5.39 7.27 -0.93
N ALA A 66 5.92 7.61 -2.10
CA ALA A 66 6.97 6.83 -2.76
C ALA A 66 8.13 6.54 -1.78
N GLY A 67 8.62 5.29 -1.78
CA GLY A 67 9.74 4.87 -0.92
C GLY A 67 9.39 4.51 0.53
N ILE A 68 8.12 4.62 0.98
CA ILE A 68 7.71 4.08 2.28
C ILE A 68 7.61 2.55 2.23
N TYR A 69 8.12 1.89 3.27
CA TYR A 69 7.85 0.46 3.46
C TYR A 69 6.45 0.27 4.03
N HIS A 70 5.67 -0.55 3.33
CA HIS A 70 4.31 -0.85 3.71
C HIS A 70 3.90 -2.25 3.25
N ARG A 71 2.71 -2.65 3.69
CA ARG A 71 1.99 -3.84 3.21
C ARG A 71 0.49 -3.65 3.41
N PHE A 72 -0.28 -4.40 2.65
CA PHE A 72 -1.74 -4.43 2.77
C PHE A 72 -2.23 -5.83 3.13
N THR A 73 -3.24 -5.91 4.01
CA THR A 73 -4.02 -7.12 4.24
C THR A 73 -5.49 -6.79 4.37
N LEU A 74 -6.34 -7.75 3.99
CA LEU A 74 -7.73 -7.73 4.42
C LEU A 74 -7.81 -7.86 5.94
N ASP A 75 -8.89 -7.34 6.51
CA ASP A 75 -9.29 -7.66 7.87
C ASP A 75 -10.11 -8.97 7.90
N GLU A 76 -10.69 -9.29 9.06
CA GLU A 76 -11.49 -10.50 9.26
C GLU A 76 -12.78 -10.55 8.42
N LYS A 77 -13.25 -9.42 7.88
CA LYS A 77 -14.40 -9.37 6.96
C LYS A 77 -14.04 -9.86 5.56
N ASN A 78 -12.74 -10.02 5.25
CA ASN A 78 -12.23 -10.63 4.02
C ASN A 78 -12.74 -9.99 2.72
N TYR A 79 -13.04 -8.69 2.74
CA TYR A 79 -13.59 -7.98 1.59
C TYR A 79 -13.19 -6.49 1.57
N VAL A 80 -12.67 -6.04 0.43
CA VAL A 80 -12.55 -4.61 0.13
C VAL A 80 -12.80 -4.32 -1.35
N LYS A 81 -13.43 -3.18 -1.62
CA LYS A 81 -13.51 -2.58 -2.95
C LYS A 81 -12.82 -1.22 -2.89
N ALA A 82 -11.76 -1.05 -3.65
CA ALA A 82 -10.96 0.18 -3.63
C ALA A 82 -10.87 0.79 -5.04
N MET A 83 -10.99 2.11 -5.10
CA MET A 83 -10.52 2.89 -6.23
C MET A 83 -9.02 3.13 -6.06
N ARG A 84 -8.27 2.96 -7.15
CA ARG A 84 -6.83 3.22 -7.18
C ARG A 84 -6.55 4.42 -8.07
N LEU A 85 -5.82 5.39 -7.52
CA LEU A 85 -5.49 6.65 -8.17
C LEU A 85 -4.00 6.74 -8.44
N PHE A 86 -3.62 7.53 -9.45
CA PHE A 86 -2.24 7.69 -9.90
C PHE A 86 -1.98 9.07 -10.44
N VAL A 87 -0.73 9.47 -10.33
CA VAL A 87 -0.17 10.56 -11.12
C VAL A 87 0.40 9.97 -12.41
N GLY A 88 -0.32 10.13 -13.53
CA GLY A 88 0.10 9.60 -14.83
C GLY A 88 -0.25 8.13 -15.07
N GLU A 89 0.54 7.45 -15.90
CA GLU A 89 0.35 6.03 -16.24
C GLU A 89 0.75 5.13 -15.07
N PRO A 90 -0.07 4.13 -14.70
CA PRO A 90 0.12 3.37 -13.48
C PRO A 90 1.28 2.37 -13.59
N VAL A 91 2.25 2.47 -12.68
CA VAL A 91 3.28 1.45 -12.47
C VAL A 91 3.05 0.77 -11.13
N TRP A 92 2.71 -0.52 -11.17
CA TRP A 92 2.30 -1.31 -9.99
C TRP A 92 3.43 -2.11 -9.35
N THR A 93 4.66 -1.97 -9.84
CA THR A 93 5.76 -2.85 -9.44
C THR A 93 6.07 -2.68 -7.96
N ALA A 94 5.85 -3.74 -7.19
CA ALA A 94 6.25 -3.83 -5.79
C ALA A 94 7.71 -4.28 -5.70
N TYR A 95 8.52 -3.53 -4.97
CA TYR A 95 9.90 -3.91 -4.65
C TYR A 95 9.95 -4.35 -3.20
N ASN A 96 10.03 -5.67 -2.99
CA ASN A 96 10.10 -6.26 -1.66
C ASN A 96 11.35 -5.77 -0.92
N ARG A 97 11.22 -5.55 0.39
CA ARG A 97 12.35 -5.21 1.25
C ARG A 97 13.36 -6.39 1.25
N PRO A 98 14.69 -6.15 1.11
CA PRO A 98 15.37 -4.86 1.06
C PRO A 98 15.37 -4.18 -0.32
N ALA A 99 15.10 -2.87 -0.36
CA ALA A 99 14.99 -2.06 -1.57
C ALA A 99 15.67 -0.67 -1.42
N GLU A 100 16.73 -0.56 -0.59
CA GLU A 100 17.34 0.74 -0.22
C GLU A 100 18.10 1.45 -1.35
N HIS A 101 18.40 0.73 -2.43
CA HIS A 101 19.19 1.26 -3.54
C HIS A 101 18.40 2.27 -4.39
N PHE A 102 17.07 2.22 -4.38
CA PHE A 102 16.20 3.11 -5.17
C PHE A 102 16.28 4.57 -4.72
N SER A 103 16.20 5.49 -5.69
CA SER A 103 16.20 6.94 -5.44
C SER A 103 15.00 7.39 -4.61
N ALA A 104 13.80 6.87 -4.89
CA ALA A 104 12.58 7.16 -4.14
C ALA A 104 12.74 6.87 -2.64
N ARG A 105 13.34 5.72 -2.30
CA ARG A 105 13.62 5.35 -0.90
C ARG A 105 14.60 6.32 -0.23
N LYS A 106 15.69 6.68 -0.91
CA LYS A 106 16.68 7.65 -0.38
C LYS A 106 16.06 9.03 -0.15
N GLN A 107 15.20 9.48 -1.07
CA GLN A 107 14.47 10.74 -0.93
C GLN A 107 13.47 10.70 0.24
N TYR A 108 12.73 9.60 0.39
CA TYR A 108 11.81 9.39 1.50
C TYR A 108 12.53 9.43 2.87
N VAL A 109 13.68 8.74 2.99
CA VAL A 109 14.48 8.78 4.22
C VAL A 109 14.96 10.20 4.53
N LYS A 110 15.46 10.93 3.53
CA LYS A 110 15.86 12.35 3.70
C LYS A 110 14.68 13.24 4.13
N PHE A 111 13.47 12.98 3.63
CA PHE A 111 12.26 13.68 4.06
C PHE A 111 11.94 13.40 5.54
N LEU A 112 12.06 12.15 6.00
CA LEU A 112 11.83 11.78 7.39
C LEU A 112 12.80 12.46 8.37
N GLU A 113 14.06 12.66 7.97
CA GLU A 113 15.07 13.39 8.77
C GLU A 113 14.72 14.87 8.98
N GLN A 114 13.90 15.44 8.09
CA GLN A 114 13.48 16.85 8.15
C GLN A 114 12.17 17.05 8.91
N THR A 115 11.40 15.98 9.10
CA THR A 115 10.16 16.03 9.87
C THR A 115 10.50 15.83 11.34
N VAL A 116 9.98 16.68 12.22
CA VAL A 116 10.12 16.54 13.69
C VAL A 116 9.17 15.46 14.18
#